data_AF-M1YW62-F1
#
_entry.id   AF-M1YW62-F1
#
_cell.length_a   1.000
_cell.length_b   1.000
_cell.length_c   1.000
_cell.angle_alpha   90.00
_cell.angle_beta   90.00
_cell.angle_gamma   90.00
#
_symmetry.space_group_name_H-M   'P 1'
#
loop_
_entity.id
_entity.type
_entity.pdbx_description
1 polymer ?
#
loop_
_entity_poly.entity_id
_entity_poly.type
_entity_poly.pdbx_seq_one_letter_code
_entity_poly.pdbx_strand_id
1 'polypeptide(L)'
;MDIFSVVFIVAGLFFLVVAAIGVIRLPDVFSRSHAVSLTDSLGAFLVLIGIAFHEGPDKNSLKILVVLALLYIQNPVIAHATVRAALRSGLKPWKKESS
;
A
#
# COMPACT_ATOMS: atom_id res chain seq x y z
N MET A 1 13.29 -12.42 18.52
CA MET A 1 12.69 -11.25 17.87
C MET A 1 13.81 -10.29 17.58
N ASP A 2 14.30 -10.28 16.34
CA ASP A 2 15.41 -9.40 15.96
C ASP A 2 14.94 -7.95 15.94
N ILE A 3 15.77 -7.04 16.47
CA ILE A 3 15.45 -5.60 16.53
C ILE A 3 15.08 -5.05 15.15
N PHE A 4 15.71 -5.58 14.09
CA PHE A 4 15.44 -5.25 12.70
C PHE A 4 14.01 -5.61 12.28
N SER A 5 13.52 -6.80 12.62
CA SER A 5 12.15 -7.23 12.33
C SER A 5 11.13 -6.31 12.98
N VAL A 6 11.36 -5.93 14.25
CA VAL A 6 10.46 -5.03 14.98
C VAL A 6 10.41 -3.65 14.31
N VAL A 7 11.57 -3.08 13.96
CA VAL A 7 11.64 -1.77 13.30
C VAL A 7 10.90 -1.78 11.96
N PHE A 8 11.09 -2.83 11.15
CA PHE A 8 10.40 -2.96 9.86
C PHE A 8 8.90 -3.10 10.01
N ILE A 9 8.42 -3.94 10.94
CA ILE A 9 6.99 -4.15 11.19
C ILE A 9 6.34 -2.86 11.70
N VAL A 10 6.97 -2.17 12.64
CA VAL A 10 6.43 -0.91 13.21
C VAL A 10 6.41 0.20 12.14
N ALA A 11 7.46 0.32 11.34
CA ALA A 11 7.50 1.27 10.22
C ALA A 11 6.40 0.96 9.18
N GLY A 12 6.22 -0.31 8.83
CA GLY A 12 5.15 -0.73 7.93
C GLY A 12 3.76 -0.43 8.49
N LEU A 13 3.53 -0.71 9.78
CA LEU A 13 2.29 -0.36 10.47
C LEU A 13 2.01 1.14 10.44
N PHE A 14 3.04 1.98 10.63
CA PHE A 14 2.90 3.42 10.49
C PHE A 14 2.37 3.82 9.10
N PHE A 15 2.93 3.26 8.03
CA PHE A 15 2.45 3.54 6.66
C PHE A 15 1.03 3.03 6.42
N LEU A 16 0.64 1.88 6.99
CA LEU A 16 -0.74 1.38 6.91
C LEU A 16 -1.73 2.35 7.58
N VAL A 17 -1.36 2.91 8.74
CA VAL A 17 -2.18 3.92 9.44
C VAL A 17 -2.27 5.21 8.63
N VAL A 18 -1.15 5.69 8.08
CA VAL A 18 -1.13 6.88 7.20
C VAL A 18 -2.01 6.67 5.97
N ALA A 19 -1.95 5.50 5.34
CA ALA A 19 -2.80 5.15 4.20
C ALA A 19 -4.28 5.15 4.59
N ALA A 20 -4.64 4.52 5.71
CA ALA A 20 -6.01 4.51 6.23
C ALA A 20 -6.56 5.92 6.50
N ILE A 21 -5.75 6.78 7.14
CA ILE A 21 -6.10 8.19 7.36
C ILE A 21 -6.25 8.92 6.03
N GLY A 22 -5.35 8.68 5.07
CA GLY A 22 -5.41 9.28 3.72
C GLY A 22 -6.71 8.92 2.99
N VAL A 23 -7.16 7.68 3.08
CA VAL A 23 -8.43 7.23 2.47
C VAL A 23 -9.64 7.98 3.06
N ILE A 24 -9.66 8.18 4.38
CA ILE A 24 -10.77 8.86 5.07
C ILE A 24 -10.74 10.38 4.81
N ARG A 25 -9.55 10.99 4.79
CA ARG A 25 -9.39 12.45 4.77
C ARG A 25 -9.35 13.06 3.38
N LEU A 26 -8.96 12.30 2.34
CA LEU A 26 -8.83 12.83 0.99
C LEU A 26 -10.20 13.01 0.31
N PRO A 27 -10.37 14.09 -0.48
CA PRO A 27 -11.68 14.50 -0.99
C PRO A 27 -12.14 13.69 -2.21
N ASP A 28 -11.22 13.15 -3.02
CA ASP A 28 -11.55 12.51 -4.29
C ASP A 28 -11.00 11.10 -4.45
N VAL A 29 -11.60 10.34 -5.37
CA VAL A 29 -11.23 8.94 -5.65
C VAL A 29 -9.79 8.83 -6.15
N PHE A 30 -9.29 9.83 -6.89
CA PHE A 30 -7.93 9.81 -7.43
C PHE A 30 -6.89 9.95 -6.30
N SER A 31 -7.05 10.91 -5.40
CA SER A 31 -6.14 11.05 -4.25
C SER A 31 -6.30 9.90 -3.26
N ARG A 32 -7.52 9.40 -3.05
CA ARG A 32 -7.74 8.18 -2.24
C ARG A 32 -7.05 6.96 -2.84
N SER A 33 -7.10 6.76 -4.15
CA SER A 33 -6.40 5.67 -4.83
C SER A 33 -4.89 5.75 -4.63
N HIS A 34 -4.33 6.96 -4.63
CA HIS A 34 -2.92 7.17 -4.30
C HIS A 34 -2.61 6.82 -2.85
N ALA A 35 -3.45 7.22 -1.89
CA ALA A 35 -3.30 6.83 -0.49
C ALA A 35 -3.37 5.30 -0.29
N VAL A 36 -4.29 4.61 -0.99
CA VAL A 36 -4.39 3.15 -0.95
C VAL A 36 -3.12 2.48 -1.46
N SER A 37 -2.52 2.96 -2.56
CA SER A 37 -1.28 2.36 -3.10
C SER A 37 -0.09 2.39 -2.13
N LEU A 38 -0.11 3.30 -1.14
CA LEU A 38 0.90 3.38 -0.09
C LEU A 38 0.85 2.16 0.86
N THR A 39 -0.34 1.57 1.01
CA THR A 39 -0.60 0.34 1.79
C THR A 39 0.24 -0.82 1.26
N ASP A 40 0.28 -1.01 -0.05
CA ASP A 40 0.95 -2.15 -0.66
C ASP A 40 2.44 -1.87 -0.89
N SER A 41 2.78 -0.69 -1.42
CA SER A 41 4.16 -0.34 -1.79
C SER A 41 5.09 -0.11 -0.59
N LEU A 42 4.57 0.37 0.53
CA LEU A 42 5.36 0.63 1.74
C LEU A 42 4.86 -0.21 2.91
N GLY A 43 3.56 -0.16 3.24
CA GLY A 43 3.02 -0.86 4.40
C GLY A 43 3.27 -2.37 4.38
N ALA A 44 2.68 -3.06 3.41
CA ALA A 44 2.83 -4.50 3.23
C ALA A 44 4.29 -4.89 2.95
N PHE A 45 5.02 -4.11 2.16
CA PHE A 45 6.44 -4.35 1.89
C PHE A 45 7.29 -4.40 3.18
N LEU A 46 7.20 -3.36 4.01
CA LEU A 46 7.95 -3.26 5.26
C LEU A 46 7.53 -4.35 6.26
N VAL A 47 6.23 -4.61 6.42
CA VAL A 47 5.72 -5.65 7.31
C VAL A 47 6.18 -7.04 6.87
N LEU A 48 5.99 -7.39 5.60
CA LEU A 48 6.33 -8.71 5.08
C LEU A 48 7.83 -8.98 5.11
N ILE A 49 8.66 -7.98 4.82
CA ILE A 49 10.12 -8.09 4.96
C ILE A 49 10.52 -8.27 6.42
N GLY A 50 9.90 -7.52 7.35
CA GLY A 50 10.16 -7.69 8.78
C GLY A 50 9.83 -9.10 9.28
N ILE A 51 8.73 -9.67 8.79
CA ILE A 51 8.32 -11.06 9.07
C ILE A 51 9.31 -12.05 8.44
N ALA A 52 9.73 -11.85 7.19
CA ALA A 52 10.72 -12.70 6.52
C ALA A 52 12.06 -12.72 7.27
N PHE A 53 12.50 -11.58 7.80
CA PHE A 53 13.69 -11.53 8.67
C PHE A 53 13.47 -12.27 9.99
N HIS A 54 12.25 -12.25 10.54
CA HIS A 54 11.95 -12.93 11.79
C HIS A 54 11.91 -14.45 11.65
N GLU A 55 11.33 -14.96 10.55
CA GLU A 55 11.24 -16.40 10.25
C GLU A 55 12.58 -16.99 9.78
N GLY A 56 13.48 -16.16 9.21
CA GLY A 56 14.76 -16.61 8.67
C GLY A 56 14.63 -17.32 7.30
N PRO A 57 15.72 -17.88 6.74
CA PRO A 57 15.70 -18.51 5.42
C PRO A 57 15.05 -19.91 5.46
N ASP A 58 13.72 -19.93 5.45
CA ASP A 58 12.90 -21.15 5.33
C ASP A 58 11.92 -21.08 4.14
N LYS A 59 11.22 -22.19 3.85
CA LYS A 59 10.15 -22.26 2.85
C LYS A 59 9.07 -21.19 3.03
N ASN A 60 8.84 -20.73 4.27
CA ASN A 60 7.92 -19.63 4.54
C ASN A 60 8.39 -18.30 3.93
N SER A 61 9.68 -17.99 3.98
CA SER A 61 10.23 -16.75 3.40
C SER A 61 10.10 -16.69 1.88
N LEU A 62 10.16 -17.85 1.20
CA LEU A 62 9.85 -17.92 -0.23
C LEU A 62 8.38 -17.58 -0.53
N LYS A 63 7.44 -18.08 0.28
CA LYS A 63 6.01 -17.74 0.13
C LYS A 63 5.78 -16.25 0.34
N ILE A 64 6.44 -15.65 1.34
CA ILE A 64 6.35 -14.21 1.61
C ILE A 64 6.83 -13.40 0.40
N LEU A 65 7.96 -13.79 -0.20
CA LEU A 65 8.49 -13.12 -1.40
C LEU A 65 7.52 -13.22 -2.59
N VAL A 66 6.88 -14.38 -2.79
CA VAL A 66 5.86 -14.58 -3.83
C VAL A 66 4.65 -13.67 -3.59
N VAL A 67 4.14 -13.61 -2.36
CA VAL A 67 3.03 -12.71 -1.99
C VAL A 67 3.39 -11.25 -2.24
N LEU A 68 4.62 -10.85 -1.89
CA LEU A 68 5.12 -9.51 -2.13
C LEU A 68 5.16 -9.18 -3.62
N ALA A 69 5.69 -10.09 -4.45
CA ALA A 69 5.73 -9.90 -5.90
C ALA A 69 4.32 -9.76 -6.50
N LEU A 70 3.37 -10.58 -6.05
CA LEU A 70 1.98 -10.50 -6.49
C LEU A 70 1.33 -9.17 -6.10
N LEU A 71 1.56 -8.70 -4.87
CA LEU A 71 1.07 -7.38 -4.41
C LEU A 71 1.57 -6.24 -5.30
N TYR A 72 2.86 -6.25 -5.65
CA TYR A 72 3.45 -5.22 -6.52
C TYR A 72 2.89 -5.23 -7.94
N ILE A 73 2.58 -6.41 -8.49
CA ILE A 73 1.98 -6.53 -9.82
C ILE A 73 0.49 -6.13 -9.78
N GLN A 74 -0.22 -6.49 -8.72
CA GLN A 74 -1.65 -6.22 -8.58
C GLN A 74 -1.94 -4.74 -8.31
N ASN A 75 -1.10 -4.05 -7.54
CA ASN A 75 -1.27 -2.65 -7.18
C ASN A 75 -1.51 -1.71 -8.39
N PRO A 76 -0.65 -1.67 -9.45
CA PRO A 76 -0.90 -0.81 -10.61
C PRO A 76 -2.18 -1.20 -11.37
N VAL A 77 -2.55 -2.49 -11.38
CA VAL A 77 -3.79 -2.96 -12.01
C VAL A 77 -5.01 -2.43 -11.26
N ILE A 78 -5.02 -2.53 -9.93
CA ILE A 78 -6.09 -2.00 -9.07
C ILE A 78 -6.19 -0.48 -9.21
N ALA A 79 -5.06 0.23 -9.11
CA ALA A 79 -5.03 1.68 -9.23
C ALA A 79 -5.57 2.14 -10.59
N HIS A 80 -5.09 1.51 -11.69
CA HIS A 80 -5.54 1.87 -13.03
C HIS A 80 -7.02 1.54 -13.26
N ALA A 81 -7.49 0.37 -12.82
CA ALA A 81 -8.88 -0.03 -12.92
C ALA A 81 -9.81 0.93 -12.14
N THR A 82 -9.40 1.33 -10.93
CA THR A 82 -10.14 2.25 -10.06
C THR A 82 -10.24 3.64 -10.70
N VAL A 83 -9.13 4.19 -11.19
CA VAL A 83 -9.11 5.49 -11.88
C VAL A 83 -9.94 5.46 -13.16
N ARG A 84 -9.82 4.40 -13.96
CA ARG A 84 -10.58 4.23 -15.21
C ARG A 84 -12.09 4.11 -14.95
N ALA A 85 -12.47 3.40 -13.89
CA ALA A 85 -13.87 3.30 -13.47
C ALA A 85 -14.41 4.67 -13.02
N ALA A 86 -13.65 5.41 -12.20
CA ALA A 86 -14.04 6.75 -11.75
C ALA A 86 -14.25 7.72 -12.91
N LEU A 87 -13.35 7.72 -13.89
CA LEU A 87 -13.48 8.53 -15.11
C LEU A 87 -14.71 8.14 -15.94
N ARG A 88 -15.00 6.84 -16.08
CA ARG A 88 -16.20 6.36 -16.79
C ARG A 88 -17.50 6.74 -16.09
N SER A 89 -17.48 6.84 -14.75
CA SER A 89 -18.62 7.33 -13.96
C SER A 89 -18.78 8.86 -13.98
N GLY A 90 -17.96 9.58 -14.76
CA GLY A 90 -18.04 11.04 -14.89
C GLY A 90 -17.44 11.82 -13.71
N LEU A 91 -16.73 11.15 -12.79
CA LEU A 91 -16.04 11.82 -11.68
C LEU A 91 -14.83 12.59 -12.21
N LYS A 92 -14.70 13.84 -11.78
CA LYS A 92 -13.55 14.70 -12.11
C LYS A 92 -12.57 14.72 -10.93
N PRO A 93 -11.25 14.77 -11.19
CA PRO A 93 -10.26 14.98 -10.15
C PRO A 93 -10.54 16.28 -9.40
N TRP A 94 -10.36 16.26 -8.08
CA TRP A 94 -10.51 17.45 -7.28
C TRP A 94 -9.42 18.47 -7.65
N LYS A 95 -9.82 19.72 -7.91
CA LYS A 95 -8.91 20.84 -8.10
C LYS A 95 -9.16 21.85 -6.99
N LYS A 96 -8.08 22.38 -6.41
CA LYS A 96 -8.17 23.56 -5.55
C LYS A 96 -8.58 24.74 -6.42
N GLU A 97 -9.68 25.42 -6.08
CA GLU A 97 -10.10 26.67 -6.72
C GLU A 97 -8.91 27.65 -6.63
N SER A 98 -8.38 28.11 -7.77
CA SER A 98 -7.41 29.20 -7.75
C SER A 98 -8.20 30.48 -7.49
N SER A 99 -8.14 30.97 -6.27
CA SER A 99 -8.68 32.27 -5.90
C SER A 99 -7.90 33.40 -6.55
#